data_AF-A0A9E1MLW8-F1
#
_entry.id   AF-A0A9E1MLW8-F1
#
_cell.length_a   1.000
_cell.length_b   1.000
_cell.length_c   1.000
_cell.angle_alpha   90.00
_cell.angle_beta   90.00
_cell.angle_gamma   90.00
#
_symmetry.space_group_name_H-M   'P 1'
#
loop_
_entity.id
_entity.type
_entity.pdbx_description
1 polymer ?
#
loop_
_entity_poly.entity_id
_entity_poly.type
_entity_poly.pdbx_seq_one_letter_code
_entity_poly.pdbx_strand_id
1 'polypeptide(L)' 'MPTSKAQQRATNKYIAKSYDRVNLTLPKGRKLELQVHAGTHGESLNGFINRAIDEQIKRDSDES' A
#
# COMPACT_ATOMS: atom_id res chain seq x y z
N MET A 1 5.70 -26.11 8.72
CA MET A 1 4.81 -26.92 7.86
C MET A 1 4.73 -26.24 6.49
N PRO A 2 4.97 -26.93 5.37
CA PRO A 2 4.80 -26.34 4.03
C PRO A 2 3.32 -26.12 3.74
N THR A 3 2.94 -24.91 3.32
CA THR A 3 1.56 -24.60 2.93
C THR A 3 1.18 -25.40 1.68
N SER A 4 0.06 -26.12 1.75
CA SER A 4 -0.44 -26.90 0.61
C SER A 4 -0.67 -26.00 -0.59
N LYS A 5 -0.43 -26.52 -1.81
CA LYS A 5 -0.74 -25.83 -3.08
C LYS A 5 -2.19 -25.33 -3.13
N ALA A 6 -3.12 -26.04 -2.48
CA ALA A 6 -4.51 -25.62 -2.36
C ALA A 6 -4.68 -24.35 -1.52
N GLN A 7 -3.94 -24.25 -0.41
CA GLN A 7 -3.96 -23.08 0.47
C GLN A 7 -3.38 -21.85 -0.23
N GLN A 8 -2.28 -22.02 -0.99
CA GLN A 8 -1.71 -20.94 -1.79
C GLN A 8 -2.69 -20.39 -2.85
N ARG A 9 -3.42 -21.28 -3.54
CA ARG A 9 -4.46 -20.89 -4.52
C ARG A 9 -5.60 -20.12 -3.86
N ALA A 10 -6.07 -20.57 -2.69
CA ALA A 10 -7.13 -19.89 -1.95
C ALA A 10 -6.70 -18.47 -1.52
N THR A 11 -5.49 -18.33 -0.97
CA THR A 11 -4.94 -17.02 -0.58
C THR A 11 -4.80 -16.08 -1.78
N ASN A 12 -4.30 -16.57 -2.92
CA ASN A 12 -4.18 -15.75 -4.13
C ASN A 12 -5.55 -15.31 -4.66
N LYS A 13 -6.56 -16.19 -4.62
CA LYS A 13 -7.93 -15.84 -5.04
C LYS A 13 -8.56 -14.80 -4.14
N TYR A 14 -8.34 -14.88 -2.83
CA TYR A 14 -8.80 -13.86 -1.88
C TYR A 14 -8.11 -12.52 -2.14
N ILE A 15 -6.79 -12.52 -2.30
CA ILE A 15 -6.03 -11.30 -2.56
C ILE A 15 -6.52 -10.63 -3.84
N ALA A 16 -6.69 -11.37 -4.93
CA ALA A 16 -7.15 -10.84 -6.21
C ALA A 16 -8.61 -10.33 -6.17
N LYS A 17 -9.45 -10.83 -5.26
CA LYS A 17 -10.83 -10.38 -5.11
C LYS A 17 -10.96 -9.15 -4.21
N SER A 18 -10.11 -9.06 -3.19
CA SER A 18 -10.26 -8.10 -2.10
C SER A 18 -9.30 -6.92 -2.18
N TYR A 19 -8.21 -7.01 -2.95
CA TYR A 19 -7.19 -5.98 -3.02
C TYR A 19 -6.73 -5.72 -4.45
N ASP A 20 -6.75 -4.46 -4.85
CA ASP A 20 -6.03 -4.00 -6.03
C ASP A 20 -4.55 -3.83 -5.68
N ARG A 21 -3.67 -4.48 -6.45
CA ARG A 21 -2.22 -4.34 -6.29
C ARG A 21 -1.70 -3.28 -7.23
N VAL A 22 -1.19 -2.18 -6.66
CA VAL A 22 -0.48 -1.13 -7.40
C VAL A 22 1.03 -1.34 -7.22
N ASN A 23 1.74 -1.53 -8.33
CA ASN A 23 3.21 -1.53 -8.33
C ASN A 23 3.71 -0.09 -8.42
N LEU A 24 4.35 0.39 -7.36
CA LEU A 24 4.92 1.73 -7.30
C LEU A 24 6.44 1.68 -7.51
N THR A 25 6.91 2.36 -8.55
CA THR A 25 8.35 2.54 -8.81
C THR A 25 8.79 3.89 -8.24
N LEU A 26 9.75 3.86 -7.32
CA LEU A 26 10.35 5.05 -6.74
C LEU A 26 11.86 5.05 -6.97
N PRO A 27 12.51 6.22 -7.07
CA PRO A 27 13.97 6.32 -7.04
C PRO A 27 14.55 5.63 -5.79
N LYS A 28 15.78 5.08 -5.93
CA LYS A 28 16.49 4.51 -4.78
C LYS A 28 16.64 5.57 -3.68
N GLY A 29 16.44 5.16 -2.42
CA GLY A 29 16.49 6.04 -1.24
C GLY A 29 15.13 6.56 -0.79
N ARG A 30 14.23 6.90 -1.73
CA ARG A 30 12.93 7.51 -1.40
C ARG A 30 12.02 6.60 -0.54
N LYS A 31 12.11 5.28 -0.72
CA LYS A 31 11.38 4.32 0.14
C LYS A 31 11.76 4.48 1.61
N LEU A 32 13.03 4.74 1.91
CA LEU A 32 13.52 4.88 3.27
C LEU A 32 12.98 6.16 3.90
N GLU A 33 13.00 7.27 3.16
CA GLU A 33 12.43 8.56 3.59
C GLU A 33 10.95 8.42 3.94
N LEU A 34 10.17 7.77 3.07
CA LEU A 34 8.75 7.51 3.30
C LEU A 34 8.53 6.61 4.51
N GLN A 35 9.39 5.61 4.71
CA GLN A 35 9.28 4.70 5.86
C GLN A 35 9.60 5.39 7.18
N VAL A 36 10.61 6.28 7.20
CA VAL A 36 10.95 7.09 8.37
C VAL A 36 9.80 8.05 8.68
N HIS A 37 9.27 8.73 7.66
CA HIS A 37 8.14 9.64 7.84
C HIS A 37 6.89 8.92 8.35
N ALA A 38 6.51 7.79 7.74
CA ALA A 38 5.42 6.95 8.24
C ALA A 38 5.66 6.52 9.69
N GLY A 39 6.89 6.13 10.02
CA GLY A 39 7.31 5.78 11.39
C GLY A 39 7.14 6.93 12.39
N THR A 40 7.44 8.16 12.00
CA THR A 40 7.21 9.35 12.85
C THR A 40 5.74 9.62 13.13
N HIS A 41 4.85 9.21 12.23
CA HIS A 41 3.40 9.31 12.38
C HIS A 41 2.77 8.06 13.02
N GLY A 42 3.59 7.07 13.40
CA GLY A 42 3.10 5.81 13.98
C GLY A 42 2.35 4.92 12.99
N GLU A 43 2.50 5.15 11.69
CA GLU A 43 1.82 4.43 10.62
C GLU A 43 2.77 3.56 9.81
N SER A 44 2.23 2.52 9.16
CA SER A 44 3.01 1.72 8.22
C SER A 44 3.22 2.50 6.92
N LEU A 45 4.29 2.19 6.18
CA LEU A 45 4.53 2.78 4.85
C LEU A 45 3.31 2.64 3.91
N ASN A 46 2.63 1.50 3.95
CA ASN A 46 1.44 1.28 3.14
C ASN A 46 0.24 2.12 3.61
N GLY A 47 0.08 2.29 4.93
CA GLY A 47 -0.93 3.18 5.50
C GLY A 47 -0.69 4.64 5.10
N PHE A 48 0.55 5.10 5.18
CA PHE A 48 0.95 6.42 4.73
C PHE A 48 0.64 6.66 3.25
N ILE A 49 0.97 5.70 2.38
CA ILE A 49 0.69 5.81 0.94
C ILE A 49 -0.82 5.92 0.69
N ASN A 50 -1.64 5.08 1.32
CA ASN A 50 -3.10 5.15 1.17
C ASN A 50 -3.65 6.49 1.65
N ARG A 51 -3.22 6.97 2.83
CA ARG A 51 -3.63 8.27 3.38
C ARG A 51 -3.25 9.42 2.44
N ALA A 52 -2.05 9.39 1.89
CA ALA A 52 -1.58 10.41 0.96
C ALA A 52 -2.40 10.43 -0.35
N ILE A 53 -2.80 9.26 -0.86
CA ILE A 53 -3.70 9.16 -2.02
C ILE A 53 -5.07 9.74 -1.68
N ASP A 54 -5.68 9.35 -0.57
CA ASP A 54 -7.00 9.84 -0.16
C ASP A 54 -7.00 11.36 0.09
N GLU A 55 -5.94 11.87 0.72
CA GLU A 55 -5.79 13.31 0.98
C GLU A 55 -5.62 14.10 -0.32
N GLN A 56 -4.85 13.57 -1.29
CA GLN A 56 -4.68 14.21 -2.59
C GLN A 56 -5.98 14.23 -3.39
N ILE A 57 -6.73 13.12 -3.42
CA ILE A 57 -8.04 13.05 -4.10
C ILE A 57 -9.01 14.09 -3.52
N LYS A 58 -9.04 14.24 -2.19
CA LYS A 58 -9.88 15.24 -1.52
C LYS A 58 -9.49 16.66 -1.93
N ARG A 59 -8.20 17.00 -1.88
CA ARG A 59 -7.70 18.33 -2.28
C ARG A 59 -8.03 18.65 -3.74
N ASP A 60 -7.85 17.68 -4.64
CA ASP A 60 -8.17 17.86 -6.05
C ASP A 60 -9.69 18.02 -6.29
N SER A 61 -10.53 17.42 -5.43
CA SER A 61 -11.99 17.52 -5.50
C SER A 61 -12.53 18.83 -4.91
N ASP A 62 -11.87 19.39 -3.90
CA ASP A 62 -12.24 20.67 -3.27
C ASP A 62 -11.80 21.89 -4.11
N GLU A 63 -10.85 21.73 -5.03
CA GLU A 63 -10.42 22.76 -5.99
C GLU A 63 -11.32 22.83 -7.26
N SER A 64 -12.46 22.14 -7.28
CA SER A 64 -13.41 22.08 -8.42
C SER A 64 -14.74 22.77 -8.14
#